data_AF-A0A7K2KX19-F1
#
_entry.id   AF-A0A7K2KX19-F1
#
_cell.length_a   1.000
_cell.length_b   1.000
_cell.length_c   1.000
_cell.angle_alpha   90.00
_cell.angle_beta   90.00
_cell.angle_gamma   90.00
#
_symmetry.space_group_name_H-M   'P 1'
#
loop_
_entity.id
_entity.type
_entity.pdbx_description
1 polymer ?
#
loop_
_entity_poly.entity_id
_entity_poly.type
_entity_poly.pdbx_seq_one_letter_code
_entity_poly.pdbx_strand_id
1 'polypeptide(L)'
;MTFLVAGATGTVGRQVVGALREAGAPVRALTRRPGEAAFGPGVEVVGGDLTDAASLTSALHGVTAVHLINFGGDGYAPLENGADLVATIEAAGVRRVTLLAGWSESTLEPAVRASGLAWTTVAPTEIMANALEWADEVRAGRVERPYGDSRTAMVHEGDIGAVAAKALLEDGHAGAEYLLTGPERISLREKIATLGSAVGREVEFVELTPDQAREAMRAQGVPDHLIDFQLEVFAEPPVEYNTPNGVVEKVTGRPARTFVQWAEQNATAFR
;
A
#
# COMPACT_ATOMS: atom_id res chain seq x y z
N MET A 1 8.03 20.22 -12.99
CA MET A 1 7.53 19.96 -11.63
C MET A 1 8.19 18.67 -11.18
N THR A 2 8.95 18.68 -10.09
CA THR A 2 9.59 17.46 -9.57
C THR A 2 8.74 16.87 -8.47
N PHE A 3 8.57 15.56 -8.49
CA PHE A 3 7.75 14.81 -7.53
C PHE A 3 8.65 13.99 -6.63
N LEU A 4 8.50 14.09 -5.32
CA LEU A 4 9.24 13.25 -4.38
C LEU A 4 8.33 12.13 -3.86
N VAL A 5 8.82 10.90 -3.88
CA VAL A 5 8.09 9.74 -3.38
C VAL A 5 8.84 9.18 -2.17
N ALA A 6 8.28 9.33 -0.98
CA ALA A 6 8.74 8.62 0.20
C ALA A 6 8.28 7.15 0.18
N GLY A 7 9.03 6.27 0.85
CA GLY A 7 8.79 4.84 0.76
C GLY A 7 8.94 4.28 -0.65
N ALA A 8 9.74 4.93 -1.51
CA ALA A 8 9.83 4.63 -2.95
C ALA A 8 10.22 3.18 -3.27
N THR A 9 10.89 2.49 -2.35
CA THR A 9 11.31 1.09 -2.49
C THR A 9 10.29 0.07 -1.96
N GLY A 10 9.22 0.53 -1.30
CA GLY A 10 8.13 -0.30 -0.80
C GLY A 10 7.11 -0.68 -1.88
N THR A 11 6.19 -1.58 -1.52
CA THR A 11 5.18 -2.16 -2.41
C THR A 11 4.39 -1.10 -3.18
N VAL A 12 3.81 -0.12 -2.48
CA VAL A 12 3.01 0.95 -3.11
C VAL A 12 3.91 2.06 -3.68
N GLY A 13 4.95 2.48 -2.95
CA GLY A 13 5.82 3.58 -3.39
C GLY A 13 6.48 3.32 -4.75
N ARG A 14 6.88 2.08 -5.04
CA ARG A 14 7.40 1.70 -6.38
C ARG A 14 6.37 1.92 -7.49
N GLN A 15 5.09 1.69 -7.20
CA GLN A 15 3.99 1.88 -8.15
C GLN A 15 3.74 3.37 -8.39
N VAL A 16 3.83 4.20 -7.35
CA VAL A 16 3.75 5.67 -7.49
C VAL A 16 4.88 6.20 -8.36
N VAL A 17 6.13 5.76 -8.11
CA VAL A 17 7.30 6.11 -8.95
C VAL A 17 7.08 5.68 -10.40
N GLY A 18 6.59 4.46 -10.61
CA GLY A 18 6.28 3.92 -11.93
C GLY A 18 5.24 4.76 -12.68
N ALA A 19 4.11 5.04 -12.05
CA ALA A 19 3.01 5.80 -12.63
C ALA A 19 3.41 7.25 -12.96
N LEU A 20 4.18 7.91 -12.08
CA LEU A 20 4.72 9.26 -12.36
C LEU A 20 5.70 9.25 -13.54
N ARG A 21 6.58 8.24 -13.62
CA ARG A 21 7.52 8.08 -14.73
C ARG A 21 6.80 7.84 -16.06
N GLU A 22 5.77 6.99 -16.07
CA GLU A 22 4.93 6.75 -17.25
C GLU A 22 4.22 8.01 -17.74
N ALA A 23 3.87 8.92 -16.82
CA ALA A 23 3.33 10.24 -17.13
C ALA A 23 4.41 11.26 -17.60
N GLY A 24 5.68 10.86 -17.71
CA GLY A 24 6.78 11.73 -18.10
C GLY A 24 7.20 12.74 -17.03
N ALA A 25 6.77 12.55 -15.77
CA ALA A 25 7.10 13.43 -14.67
C ALA A 25 8.52 13.15 -14.12
N PRO A 26 9.33 14.18 -13.83
CA PRO A 26 10.58 14.01 -13.08
C PRO A 26 10.32 13.51 -11.66
N VAL A 27 10.92 12.39 -11.27
CA VAL A 27 10.71 11.76 -9.97
C VAL A 27 11.99 11.72 -9.15
N ARG A 28 11.88 12.07 -7.86
CA ARG A 28 12.84 11.75 -6.81
C ARG A 28 12.31 10.61 -5.96
N ALA A 29 13.00 9.47 -5.99
CA ALA A 29 12.73 8.33 -5.13
C ALA A 29 13.50 8.50 -3.82
N LEU A 30 12.79 8.82 -2.74
CA LEU A 30 13.37 8.95 -1.41
C LEU A 30 13.50 7.57 -0.75
N THR A 31 14.70 7.27 -0.27
CA THR A 31 15.01 6.04 0.46
C THR A 31 16.05 6.29 1.54
N ARG A 32 16.00 5.50 2.62
CA ARG A 32 17.02 5.51 3.68
C ARG A 32 18.38 4.98 3.19
N ARG A 33 18.37 4.13 2.14
CA ARG A 33 19.55 3.46 1.58
C ARG A 33 19.68 3.74 0.08
N PRO A 34 20.11 4.95 -0.34
CA PRO A 34 20.15 5.34 -1.75
C PRO A 34 21.11 4.50 -2.59
N GLY A 35 22.20 3.97 -2.02
CA GLY A 35 23.15 3.11 -2.73
C GLY A 35 22.63 1.71 -3.08
N GLU A 36 21.52 1.29 -2.47
CA GLU A 36 20.93 -0.05 -2.68
C GLU A 36 19.67 -0.02 -3.56
N ALA A 37 19.20 1.18 -3.90
CA ALA A 37 17.99 1.36 -4.70
C ALA A 37 18.36 1.77 -6.13
N ALA A 38 17.98 0.96 -7.10
CA ALA A 38 18.06 1.29 -8.51
C ALA A 38 16.65 1.46 -9.08
N PHE A 39 16.44 2.56 -9.82
CA PHE A 39 15.27 2.79 -10.63
C PHE A 39 15.68 3.02 -12.09
N GLY A 40 14.72 2.88 -13.00
CA GLY A 40 14.96 3.12 -14.42
C GLY A 40 15.30 4.59 -14.74
N PRO A 41 15.64 4.89 -16.00
CA PRO A 41 15.93 6.25 -16.45
C PRO A 41 14.83 7.25 -16.05
N GLY A 42 15.24 8.48 -15.70
CA GLY A 42 14.32 9.56 -15.33
C GLY A 42 13.88 9.57 -13.85
N VAL A 43 14.44 8.68 -13.02
CA VAL A 43 14.24 8.69 -11.57
C VAL A 43 15.56 9.01 -10.87
N GLU A 44 15.57 10.08 -10.09
CA GLU A 44 16.69 10.44 -9.21
C GLU A 44 16.50 9.75 -7.86
N VAL A 45 17.50 8.99 -7.40
CA VAL A 45 17.47 8.37 -6.06
C VAL A 45 18.09 9.33 -5.06
N VAL A 46 17.34 9.67 -4.01
CA VAL A 46 17.79 10.61 -2.98
C VAL A 46 17.68 9.99 -1.58
N GLY A 47 18.63 10.34 -0.72
CA GLY A 47 18.67 9.90 0.67
C GLY A 47 17.77 10.74 1.58
N GLY A 48 17.09 10.12 2.52
CA GLY A 48 16.43 10.78 3.64
C GLY A 48 15.56 9.83 4.46
N ASP A 49 15.17 10.28 5.64
CA ASP A 49 14.37 9.52 6.60
C ASP A 49 13.17 10.35 7.07
N LEU A 50 11.98 9.76 7.04
CA LEU A 50 10.77 10.42 7.54
C LEU A 50 10.82 10.60 9.07
N THR A 51 11.60 9.81 9.80
CA THR A 51 11.78 10.02 11.26
C THR A 51 12.72 11.18 11.57
N ASP A 52 13.39 11.75 10.55
CA ASP A 52 14.26 12.93 10.67
C ASP A 52 13.89 13.95 9.59
N ALA A 53 12.98 14.87 9.93
CA ALA A 53 12.50 15.88 8.98
C ALA A 53 13.64 16.73 8.39
N ALA A 54 14.70 17.03 9.16
CA ALA A 54 15.83 17.82 8.69
C ALA A 54 16.58 17.14 7.54
N SER A 55 16.63 15.79 7.55
CA SER A 55 17.24 15.00 6.49
C SER A 55 16.58 15.20 5.11
N LEU A 56 15.32 15.65 5.08
CA LEU A 56 14.55 15.82 3.84
C LEU A 56 14.86 17.13 3.12
N THR A 57 15.52 18.09 3.77
CA THR A 57 15.71 19.46 3.26
C THR A 57 16.34 19.48 1.86
N SER A 58 17.40 18.69 1.64
CA SER A 58 18.09 18.63 0.34
C SER A 58 17.23 17.94 -0.72
N ALA A 59 16.54 16.85 -0.35
CA ALA A 59 15.68 16.08 -1.23
C ALA A 59 14.46 16.89 -1.71
N LEU A 60 13.97 17.82 -0.89
CA LEU A 60 12.81 18.67 -1.18
C LEU A 60 13.13 19.88 -2.07
N HIS A 61 14.40 20.20 -2.34
CA HIS A 61 14.75 21.39 -3.13
C HIS A 61 14.16 21.35 -4.56
N GLY A 62 13.24 22.26 -4.87
CA GLY A 62 12.56 22.32 -6.17
C GLY A 62 11.46 21.27 -6.37
N VAL A 63 11.07 20.56 -5.30
CA VAL A 63 9.95 19.61 -5.31
C VAL A 63 8.62 20.37 -5.29
N THR A 64 7.69 19.95 -6.13
CA THR A 64 6.35 20.55 -6.26
C THR A 64 5.29 19.77 -5.50
N ALA A 65 5.44 18.45 -5.41
CA ALA A 65 4.48 17.57 -4.76
C ALA A 65 5.18 16.35 -4.15
N VAL A 66 4.64 15.83 -3.05
CA VAL A 66 5.24 14.74 -2.27
C VAL A 66 4.23 13.60 -2.05
N HIS A 67 4.64 12.35 -2.25
CA HIS A 67 3.95 11.18 -1.73
C HIS A 67 4.56 10.76 -0.39
N LEU A 68 3.73 10.58 0.62
CA LEU A 68 4.12 10.20 1.98
C LEU A 68 3.52 8.85 2.37
N ILE A 69 4.25 8.16 3.25
CA ILE A 69 3.77 7.04 4.06
C ILE A 69 3.77 7.49 5.52
N ASN A 70 2.93 6.90 6.36
CA ASN A 70 2.73 7.33 7.75
C ASN A 70 3.60 6.59 8.78
N PHE A 71 4.52 5.74 8.32
CA PHE A 71 5.41 4.95 9.17
C PHE A 71 6.87 5.08 8.72
N GLY A 72 7.80 4.80 9.64
CA GLY A 72 9.24 4.94 9.40
C GLY A 72 10.10 4.12 10.35
N GLY A 73 11.41 4.34 10.26
CA GLY A 73 12.40 3.63 11.06
C GLY A 73 12.53 2.14 10.74
N ASP A 74 13.34 1.43 11.52
CA ASP A 74 13.63 0.01 11.30
C ASP A 74 12.47 -0.91 11.71
N GLY A 75 11.62 -0.44 12.62
CA GLY A 75 10.43 -1.16 13.08
C GLY A 75 9.15 -0.83 12.32
N TYR A 76 9.17 0.05 11.32
CA TYR A 76 7.97 0.56 10.62
C TYR A 76 6.90 1.08 11.59
N ALA A 77 7.34 1.77 12.64
CA ALA A 77 6.45 2.36 13.63
C ALA A 77 5.73 3.59 13.04
N PRO A 78 4.51 3.92 13.51
CA PRO A 78 3.84 5.17 13.16
C PRO A 78 4.75 6.37 13.43
N LEU A 79 4.74 7.35 12.52
CA LEU A 79 5.54 8.56 12.67
C LEU A 79 5.03 9.43 13.83
N GLU A 80 5.96 9.92 14.64
CA GLU A 80 5.65 10.78 15.81
C GLU A 80 5.97 12.26 15.56
N ASN A 81 6.62 12.58 14.44
CA ASN A 81 7.11 13.92 14.06
C ASN A 81 6.33 14.58 12.91
N GLY A 82 5.04 14.29 12.76
CA GLY A 82 4.21 14.77 11.66
C GLY A 82 4.21 16.29 11.45
N ALA A 83 4.17 17.07 12.54
CA ALA A 83 4.21 18.54 12.46
C ALA A 83 5.52 19.07 11.85
N ASP A 84 6.67 18.50 12.25
CA ASP A 84 7.99 18.90 11.75
C ASP A 84 8.18 18.52 10.27
N LEU A 85 7.65 17.35 9.88
CA LEU A 85 7.63 16.91 8.48
C LEU A 85 6.83 17.88 7.61
N VAL A 86 5.59 18.20 8.01
CA VAL A 86 4.73 19.12 7.27
C VAL A 86 5.37 20.51 7.17
N ALA A 87 5.89 21.05 8.27
CA ALA A 87 6.56 22.35 8.27
C ALA A 87 7.77 22.38 7.31
N THR A 88 8.55 21.31 7.27
CA THR A 88 9.71 21.19 6.37
C THR A 88 9.27 21.09 4.90
N ILE A 89 8.20 20.35 4.62
CA ILE A 89 7.60 20.20 3.29
C ILE A 89 7.04 21.55 2.80
N GLU A 90 6.30 22.27 3.64
CA GLU A 90 5.76 23.60 3.31
C GLU A 90 6.87 24.62 3.10
N ALA A 91 7.89 24.64 3.96
CA ALA A 91 9.04 25.55 3.84
C ALA A 91 9.83 25.33 2.53
N ALA A 92 9.81 24.12 1.98
CA ALA A 92 10.42 23.83 0.68
C ALA A 92 9.58 24.27 -0.53
N GLY A 93 8.38 24.83 -0.30
CA GLY A 93 7.47 25.30 -1.36
C GLY A 93 6.67 24.20 -2.03
N VAL A 94 6.55 23.03 -1.40
CA VAL A 94 5.68 21.95 -1.87
C VAL A 94 4.22 22.41 -1.82
N ARG A 95 3.44 22.07 -2.84
CA ARG A 95 2.05 22.51 -2.99
C ARG A 95 1.03 21.40 -2.79
N ARG A 96 1.38 20.16 -3.14
CA ARG A 96 0.48 19.00 -3.05
C ARG A 96 1.12 17.86 -2.28
N VAL A 97 0.30 17.14 -1.55
CA VAL A 97 0.72 15.91 -0.86
C VAL A 97 -0.28 14.80 -1.12
N THR A 98 0.21 13.60 -1.37
CA THR A 98 -0.59 12.39 -1.20
C THR A 98 -0.08 11.62 0.00
N LEU A 99 -0.99 11.09 0.81
CA LEU A 99 -0.66 10.28 1.98
C LEU A 99 -1.26 8.88 1.79
N LEU A 100 -0.40 7.86 1.80
CA LEU A 100 -0.85 6.48 1.95
C LEU A 100 -1.25 6.25 3.41
N ALA A 101 -2.55 6.07 3.65
CA ALA A 101 -3.04 5.75 4.98
C ALA A 101 -2.66 4.31 5.36
N GLY A 102 -2.21 4.14 6.60
CA GLY A 102 -2.05 2.85 7.25
C GLY A 102 -3.27 2.47 8.08
N TRP A 103 -3.19 1.31 8.73
CA TRP A 103 -4.21 0.82 9.67
C TRP A 103 -4.32 1.68 10.93
N SER A 104 -3.18 2.20 11.40
CA SER A 104 -3.10 3.10 12.54
C SER A 104 -2.72 4.48 12.04
N GLU A 105 -3.41 5.52 12.51
CA GLU A 105 -2.97 6.89 12.31
C GLU A 105 -1.66 7.16 13.05
N SER A 106 -0.86 8.05 12.50
CA SER A 106 0.35 8.61 13.09
C SER A 106 0.09 10.08 13.45
N THR A 107 1.11 10.83 13.88
CA THR A 107 0.96 12.28 14.04
C THR A 107 0.97 13.04 12.70
N LEU A 108 1.26 12.35 11.59
CA LEU A 108 1.33 12.94 10.25
C LEU A 108 -0.04 13.27 9.66
N GLU A 109 -1.02 12.38 9.78
CA GLU A 109 -2.39 12.56 9.26
C GLU A 109 -3.03 13.87 9.74
N PRO A 110 -3.16 14.14 11.05
CA PRO A 110 -3.73 15.39 11.53
C PRO A 110 -2.88 16.61 11.13
N ALA A 111 -1.55 16.48 11.08
CA ALA A 111 -0.67 17.57 10.65
C ALA A 111 -0.89 17.94 9.16
N VAL A 112 -1.01 16.94 8.29
CA VAL A 112 -1.30 17.15 6.86
C VAL A 112 -2.67 17.78 6.67
N ARG A 113 -3.70 17.29 7.38
CA ARG A 113 -5.06 17.85 7.30
C ARG A 113 -5.14 19.31 7.76
N ALA A 114 -4.31 19.71 8.74
CA ALA A 114 -4.24 21.07 9.27
C ALA A 114 -3.33 22.01 8.46
N SER A 115 -2.58 21.49 7.49
CA SER A 115 -1.63 22.26 6.68
C SER A 115 -2.30 23.12 5.59
N GLY A 116 -1.51 24.00 4.96
CA GLY A 116 -1.92 24.72 3.75
C GLY A 116 -1.76 23.93 2.45
N LEU A 117 -1.31 22.67 2.52
CA LEU A 117 -1.04 21.82 1.37
C LEU A 117 -2.35 21.32 0.74
N ALA A 118 -2.39 21.23 -0.58
CA ALA A 118 -3.45 20.50 -1.27
C ALA A 118 -3.23 18.99 -1.09
N TRP A 119 -3.74 18.46 0.02
CA TRP A 119 -3.55 17.07 0.43
C TRP A 119 -4.62 16.13 -0.16
N THR A 120 -4.25 14.87 -0.33
CA THR A 120 -5.15 13.77 -0.69
C THR A 120 -4.73 12.52 0.07
N THR A 121 -5.68 11.81 0.69
CA THR A 121 -5.40 10.52 1.33
C THR A 121 -5.79 9.39 0.38
N VAL A 122 -4.91 8.40 0.22
CA VAL A 122 -5.20 7.12 -0.43
C VAL A 122 -5.21 6.03 0.62
N ALA A 123 -6.38 5.45 0.86
CA ALA A 123 -6.62 4.49 1.93
C ALA A 123 -7.00 3.13 1.33
N PRO A 124 -6.03 2.25 1.07
CA PRO A 124 -6.33 0.89 0.65
C PRO A 124 -6.96 0.10 1.80
N THR A 125 -7.86 -0.79 1.45
CA THR A 125 -8.51 -1.71 2.40
C THR A 125 -7.64 -2.94 2.65
N GLU A 126 -7.47 -3.77 1.62
CA GLU A 126 -6.54 -4.91 1.58
C GLU A 126 -5.77 -4.85 0.27
N ILE A 127 -4.45 -5.06 0.30
CA ILE A 127 -3.59 -4.92 -0.89
C ILE A 127 -3.32 -6.31 -1.47
N MET A 128 -3.52 -6.50 -2.78
CA MET A 128 -3.30 -7.80 -3.44
C MET A 128 -1.89 -8.36 -3.21
N ALA A 129 -0.87 -7.48 -3.14
CA ALA A 129 0.50 -7.84 -2.78
C ALA A 129 0.66 -8.61 -1.45
N ASN A 130 -0.28 -8.51 -0.52
CA ASN A 130 -0.24 -9.29 0.73
C ASN A 130 -0.38 -10.80 0.47
N ALA A 131 -0.96 -11.20 -0.66
CA ALA A 131 -1.03 -12.62 -1.05
C ALA A 131 0.36 -13.25 -1.30
N LEU A 132 1.43 -12.45 -1.41
CA LEU A 132 2.81 -12.95 -1.41
C LEU A 132 3.20 -13.65 -0.11
N GLU A 133 2.50 -13.38 1.00
CA GLU A 133 2.68 -14.12 2.27
C GLU A 133 2.35 -15.61 2.12
N TRP A 134 1.48 -15.98 1.19
CA TRP A 134 1.12 -17.37 0.90
C TRP A 134 2.07 -18.04 -0.10
N ALA A 135 3.13 -17.36 -0.55
CA ALA A 135 4.00 -17.86 -1.62
C ALA A 135 4.57 -19.26 -1.33
N ASP A 136 5.13 -19.46 -0.13
CA ASP A 136 5.75 -20.74 0.24
C ASP A 136 4.73 -21.86 0.48
N GLU A 137 3.56 -21.54 1.03
CA GLU A 137 2.46 -22.48 1.22
C GLU A 137 1.84 -22.91 -0.12
N VAL A 138 1.67 -21.94 -1.04
CA VAL A 138 1.28 -22.23 -2.42
C VAL A 138 2.35 -23.10 -3.09
N ARG A 139 3.66 -22.81 -2.95
CA ARG A 139 4.78 -23.69 -3.37
C ARG A 139 4.68 -25.10 -2.80
N ALA A 140 4.28 -25.24 -1.54
CA ALA A 140 4.05 -26.54 -0.92
C ALA A 140 2.75 -27.23 -1.39
N GLY A 141 1.84 -26.50 -2.06
CA GLY A 141 0.59 -27.03 -2.60
C GLY A 141 -0.57 -27.05 -1.60
N ARG A 142 -0.42 -26.38 -0.45
CA ARG A 142 -1.41 -26.41 0.64
C ARG A 142 -1.34 -25.13 1.47
N VAL A 143 -2.50 -24.50 1.69
CA VAL A 143 -2.67 -23.31 2.52
C VAL A 143 -3.71 -23.59 3.60
N GLU A 144 -3.39 -23.31 4.85
CA GLU A 144 -4.28 -23.56 5.99
C GLU A 144 -4.70 -22.25 6.66
N ARG A 145 -5.98 -21.88 6.58
CA ARG A 145 -6.49 -20.63 7.18
C ARG A 145 -7.94 -20.81 7.66
N PRO A 146 -8.38 -20.05 8.67
CA PRO A 146 -9.80 -20.02 9.05
C PRO A 146 -10.61 -19.19 8.04
N TYR A 147 -11.93 -19.33 8.08
CA TYR A 147 -12.89 -18.49 7.34
C TYR A 147 -12.66 -18.46 5.83
N GLY A 148 -12.59 -19.63 5.18
CA GLY A 148 -12.30 -19.76 3.75
C GLY A 148 -13.28 -19.05 2.83
N ASP A 149 -14.53 -18.89 3.29
CA ASP A 149 -15.61 -18.22 2.56
C ASP A 149 -15.74 -16.72 2.89
N SER A 150 -14.90 -16.19 3.78
CA SER A 150 -14.84 -14.75 4.06
C SER A 150 -14.35 -13.98 2.83
N ARG A 151 -15.08 -12.94 2.45
CA ARG A 151 -14.92 -12.20 1.19
C ARG A 151 -14.48 -10.76 1.43
N THR A 152 -13.46 -10.34 0.70
CA THR A 152 -12.96 -8.96 0.69
C THR A 152 -12.74 -8.47 -0.74
N ALA A 153 -12.58 -7.15 -0.89
CA ALA A 153 -12.33 -6.48 -2.16
C ALA A 153 -10.90 -5.93 -2.21
N MET A 154 -9.92 -6.83 -2.37
CA MET A 154 -8.50 -6.48 -2.42
C MET A 154 -8.19 -5.54 -3.58
N VAL A 155 -7.48 -4.44 -3.33
CA VAL A 155 -7.03 -3.50 -4.36
C VAL A 155 -5.62 -3.84 -4.83
N HIS A 156 -5.37 -3.75 -6.13
CA HIS A 156 -4.05 -3.93 -6.71
C HIS A 156 -3.14 -2.74 -6.35
N GLU A 157 -1.91 -3.00 -5.90
CA GLU A 157 -0.93 -1.96 -5.54
C GLU A 157 -0.62 -0.97 -6.68
N GLY A 158 -0.70 -1.41 -7.94
CA GLY A 158 -0.57 -0.56 -9.12
C GLY A 158 -1.72 0.44 -9.26
N ASP A 159 -2.93 0.10 -8.82
CA ASP A 159 -4.07 1.01 -8.81
C ASP A 159 -3.96 2.05 -7.68
N ILE A 160 -3.47 1.64 -6.50
CA ILE A 160 -3.12 2.58 -5.43
C ILE A 160 -2.08 3.59 -5.93
N GLY A 161 -1.03 3.10 -6.58
CA GLY A 161 0.01 3.93 -7.18
C GLY A 161 -0.52 4.89 -8.25
N ALA A 162 -1.43 4.42 -9.11
CA ALA A 162 -2.04 5.23 -10.16
C ALA A 162 -2.94 6.34 -9.59
N VAL A 163 -3.75 6.04 -8.57
CA VAL A 163 -4.60 7.03 -7.89
C VAL A 163 -3.73 8.11 -7.21
N ALA A 164 -2.69 7.69 -6.48
CA ALA A 164 -1.77 8.64 -5.85
C ALA A 164 -1.04 9.51 -6.89
N ALA A 165 -0.53 8.92 -7.98
CA ALA A 165 0.12 9.68 -9.04
C ALA A 165 -0.84 10.69 -9.70
N LYS A 166 -2.09 10.31 -9.96
CA LYS A 166 -3.12 11.22 -10.48
C LYS A 166 -3.36 12.40 -9.53
N ALA A 167 -3.53 12.13 -8.24
CA ALA A 167 -3.72 13.17 -7.23
C ALA A 167 -2.53 14.13 -7.09
N LEU A 168 -1.30 13.66 -7.36
CA LEU A 168 -0.12 14.53 -7.40
C LEU A 168 -0.06 15.40 -8.66
N LEU A 169 -0.42 14.84 -9.80
CA LEU A 169 -0.29 15.48 -11.12
C LEU A 169 -1.39 16.51 -11.39
N GLU A 170 -2.61 16.22 -10.96
CA GLU A 170 -3.83 16.92 -11.38
C GLU A 170 -4.46 17.73 -10.24
N ASP A 171 -5.23 18.76 -10.60
CA ASP A 171 -6.05 19.51 -9.64
C ASP A 171 -7.39 18.79 -9.40
N GLY A 172 -8.12 19.18 -8.35
CA GLY A 172 -9.44 18.62 -8.03
C GLY A 172 -9.43 17.47 -7.01
N HIS A 173 -8.25 17.10 -6.51
CA HIS A 173 -8.08 16.05 -5.49
C HIS A 173 -7.84 16.60 -4.07
N ALA A 174 -7.72 17.93 -3.92
CA ALA A 174 -7.45 18.56 -2.63
C ALA A 174 -8.58 18.29 -1.62
N GLY A 175 -8.20 17.85 -0.41
CA GLY A 175 -9.11 17.48 0.66
C GLY A 175 -9.83 16.14 0.47
N ALA A 176 -9.50 15.38 -0.58
CA ALA A 176 -10.15 14.09 -0.85
C ALA A 176 -9.53 12.97 -0.02
N GLU A 177 -10.39 12.08 0.48
CA GLU A 177 -10.01 10.80 1.08
C GLU A 177 -10.56 9.68 0.20
N TYR A 178 -9.66 8.96 -0.48
CA TYR A 178 -10.01 7.88 -1.37
C TYR A 178 -9.83 6.53 -0.66
N LEU A 179 -10.93 5.97 -0.18
CA LEU A 179 -10.99 4.54 0.15
C LEU A 179 -10.84 3.74 -1.14
N LEU A 180 -9.90 2.80 -1.21
CA LEU A 180 -9.60 2.03 -2.41
C LEU A 180 -9.89 0.54 -2.22
N THR A 181 -10.70 0.00 -3.12
CA THR A 181 -11.04 -1.43 -3.21
C THR A 181 -10.74 -1.96 -4.60
N GLY A 182 -10.60 -3.28 -4.70
CA GLY A 182 -10.67 -3.99 -5.98
C GLY A 182 -12.06 -3.94 -6.62
N PRO A 183 -12.18 -4.51 -7.84
CA PRO A 183 -13.43 -4.54 -8.58
C PRO A 183 -14.42 -5.63 -8.10
N GLU A 184 -13.97 -6.59 -7.30
CA GLU A 184 -14.71 -7.82 -7.00
C GLU A 184 -14.57 -8.25 -5.54
N ARG A 185 -15.54 -9.05 -5.07
CA ARG A 185 -15.54 -9.66 -3.73
C ARG A 185 -15.11 -11.12 -3.85
N ILE A 186 -13.86 -11.41 -3.52
CA ILE A 186 -13.28 -12.75 -3.67
C ILE A 186 -13.06 -13.38 -2.29
N SER A 187 -13.44 -14.66 -2.14
CA SER A 187 -13.22 -15.38 -0.88
C SER A 187 -11.76 -15.80 -0.73
N LEU A 188 -11.32 -16.05 0.50
CA LEU A 188 -9.95 -16.55 0.73
C LEU A 188 -9.67 -17.85 -0.05
N ARG A 189 -10.61 -18.79 -0.07
CA ARG A 189 -10.50 -20.03 -0.84
C ARG A 189 -10.37 -19.76 -2.35
N GLU A 190 -11.16 -18.83 -2.88
CA GLU A 190 -11.10 -18.42 -4.28
C GLU A 190 -9.77 -17.72 -4.62
N LYS A 191 -9.21 -16.90 -3.71
CA LYS A 191 -7.88 -16.32 -3.87
C LYS A 191 -6.82 -17.42 -4.02
N ILE A 192 -6.80 -18.40 -3.12
CA ILE A 192 -5.83 -19.52 -3.17
C ILE A 192 -6.00 -20.35 -4.45
N ALA A 193 -7.22 -20.68 -4.84
CA ALA A 193 -7.48 -21.38 -6.10
C ALA A 193 -7.02 -20.58 -7.34
N THR A 194 -7.17 -19.25 -7.32
CA THR A 194 -6.70 -18.36 -8.38
C THR A 194 -5.17 -18.36 -8.48
N LEU A 195 -4.47 -18.35 -7.34
CA LEU A 195 -3.01 -18.48 -7.29
C LEU A 195 -2.54 -19.81 -7.88
N GLY A 196 -3.16 -20.92 -7.49
CA GLY A 196 -2.87 -22.25 -8.05
C GLY A 196 -3.06 -22.29 -9.56
N SER A 197 -4.18 -21.74 -10.04
CA SER A 197 -4.48 -21.64 -11.49
C SER A 197 -3.40 -20.84 -12.24
N ALA A 198 -2.92 -19.72 -11.68
CA ALA A 198 -1.88 -18.89 -12.28
C ALA A 198 -0.53 -19.60 -12.44
N VAL A 199 -0.25 -20.62 -11.60
CA VAL A 199 0.96 -21.46 -11.71
C VAL A 199 0.70 -22.84 -12.30
N GLY A 200 -0.54 -23.12 -12.75
CA GLY A 200 -0.90 -24.35 -13.44
C GLY A 200 -0.97 -25.60 -12.56
N ARG A 201 -1.31 -25.44 -11.27
CA ARG A 201 -1.51 -26.58 -10.34
C ARG A 201 -2.59 -26.31 -9.31
N GLU A 202 -3.15 -27.38 -8.78
CA GLU A 202 -4.08 -27.29 -7.65
C GLU A 202 -3.33 -26.95 -6.35
N VAL A 203 -3.94 -26.10 -5.53
CA VAL A 203 -3.47 -25.76 -4.19
C VAL A 203 -4.61 -26.06 -3.24
N GLU A 204 -4.38 -26.98 -2.30
CA GLU A 204 -5.38 -27.38 -1.33
C GLU A 204 -5.61 -26.24 -0.33
N PHE A 205 -6.86 -25.81 -0.16
CA PHE A 205 -7.25 -24.93 0.93
C PHE A 205 -7.85 -25.76 2.06
N VAL A 206 -7.18 -25.77 3.21
CA VAL A 206 -7.68 -26.43 4.42
C VAL A 206 -8.20 -25.42 5.39
N GLU A 207 -9.48 -25.54 5.68
CA GLU A 207 -10.15 -24.65 6.61
C GLU A 207 -9.86 -25.09 8.05
N LEU A 208 -9.20 -24.19 8.78
CA LEU A 208 -8.95 -24.34 10.20
C LEU A 208 -10.16 -23.86 11.00
N THR A 209 -10.43 -24.51 12.14
CA THR A 209 -11.30 -23.90 13.14
C THR A 209 -10.64 -22.65 13.73
N PRO A 210 -11.41 -21.69 14.28
CA PRO A 210 -10.82 -20.51 14.93
C PRO A 210 -9.82 -20.86 16.04
N ASP A 211 -10.03 -21.97 16.76
CA ASP A 211 -9.12 -22.44 17.81
C ASP A 211 -7.81 -23.00 17.22
N GLN A 212 -7.88 -23.78 16.14
CA GLN A 212 -6.69 -24.25 15.42
C GLN A 212 -5.86 -23.09 14.86
N ALA A 213 -6.54 -22.09 14.27
CA ALA A 213 -5.89 -20.89 13.77
C ALA A 213 -5.22 -20.08 14.91
N ARG A 214 -5.89 -19.96 16.06
CA ARG A 214 -5.33 -19.31 17.26
C ARG A 214 -4.08 -20.04 17.76
N GLU A 215 -4.11 -21.37 17.84
CA GLU A 215 -2.95 -22.17 18.23
C GLU A 215 -1.77 -22.00 17.25
N ALA A 216 -2.05 -22.01 15.94
CA ALA A 216 -1.05 -21.79 14.92
C ALA A 216 -0.39 -20.40 15.01
N MET A 217 -1.20 -19.34 15.19
CA MET A 217 -0.68 -17.97 15.36
C MET A 217 0.13 -17.81 16.65
N ARG A 218 -0.30 -18.42 17.76
CA ARG A 218 0.47 -18.45 19.02
C ARG A 218 1.81 -19.13 18.85
N ALA A 219 1.86 -20.25 18.12
CA ALA A 219 3.10 -20.96 17.85
C ALA A 219 4.10 -20.13 17.03
N GLN A 220 3.61 -19.15 16.25
CA GLN A 220 4.42 -18.18 15.50
C GLN A 220 4.83 -16.96 16.34
N GLY A 221 4.45 -16.91 17.63
CA GLY A 221 4.80 -15.82 18.54
C GLY A 221 3.93 -14.57 18.41
N VAL A 222 2.78 -14.66 17.72
CA VAL A 222 1.82 -13.56 17.64
C VAL A 222 1.20 -13.34 19.03
N PRO A 223 1.21 -12.12 19.59
CA PRO A 223 0.54 -11.81 20.86
C PRO A 223 -0.98 -12.06 20.82
N ASP A 224 -1.54 -12.63 21.89
CA ASP A 224 -2.97 -13.00 21.99
C ASP A 224 -3.94 -11.89 21.57
N HIS A 225 -3.70 -10.65 21.98
CA HIS A 225 -4.56 -9.53 21.63
C HIS A 225 -4.59 -9.23 20.12
N LEU A 226 -3.49 -9.51 19.40
CA LEU A 226 -3.46 -9.38 17.93
C LEU A 226 -4.14 -10.58 17.26
N ILE A 227 -4.06 -11.77 17.85
CA ILE A 227 -4.74 -12.97 17.34
C ILE A 227 -6.26 -12.79 17.39
N ASP A 228 -6.77 -12.34 18.54
CA ASP A 228 -8.22 -12.14 18.70
C ASP A 228 -8.73 -11.08 17.72
N PHE A 229 -8.00 -9.96 17.58
CA PHE A 229 -8.30 -8.92 16.59
C PHE A 229 -8.29 -9.46 15.14
N GLN A 230 -7.27 -10.24 14.76
CA GLN A 230 -7.19 -10.81 13.42
C GLN A 230 -8.33 -11.79 13.13
N LEU A 231 -8.66 -12.66 14.09
CA LEU A 231 -9.74 -13.63 13.92
C LEU A 231 -11.11 -12.96 13.82
N GLU A 232 -11.33 -11.85 14.54
CA GLU A 232 -12.54 -11.03 14.43
C GLU A 232 -12.64 -10.41 13.02
N VAL A 233 -11.57 -9.75 12.55
CA VAL A 233 -11.52 -9.12 11.22
C VAL A 233 -11.69 -10.15 10.10
N PHE A 234 -11.14 -11.36 10.23
CA PHE A 234 -11.30 -12.41 9.23
C PHE A 234 -12.70 -13.01 9.22
N ALA A 235 -13.35 -13.14 10.39
CA ALA A 235 -14.71 -13.65 10.48
C ALA A 235 -15.72 -12.69 9.84
N GLU A 236 -15.61 -11.40 10.17
CA GLU A 236 -16.53 -10.35 9.72
C GLU A 236 -15.73 -9.13 9.22
N PRO A 237 -15.22 -9.18 7.98
CA PRO A 237 -14.49 -8.04 7.42
C PRO A 237 -15.40 -6.80 7.36
N PRO A 238 -14.91 -5.62 7.73
CA PRO A 238 -15.65 -4.36 7.61
C PRO A 238 -16.29 -4.18 6.23
N VAL A 239 -17.48 -3.56 6.20
CA VAL A 239 -18.25 -3.35 4.96
C VAL A 239 -17.44 -2.57 3.92
N GLU A 240 -16.66 -1.61 4.40
CA GLU A 240 -15.75 -0.78 3.63
C GLU A 240 -14.69 -1.62 2.90
N TYR A 241 -14.27 -2.75 3.48
CA TYR A 241 -13.23 -3.62 2.94
C TYR A 241 -13.80 -4.67 1.99
N ASN A 242 -15.10 -4.90 2.05
CA ASN A 242 -15.79 -5.93 1.29
C ASN A 242 -16.73 -5.37 0.21
N THR A 243 -16.83 -4.06 0.03
CA THR A 243 -17.74 -3.45 -0.95
C THR A 243 -16.97 -2.73 -2.06
N PRO A 244 -16.91 -3.28 -3.28
CA PRO A 244 -16.31 -2.59 -4.43
C PRO A 244 -16.92 -1.21 -4.64
N ASN A 245 -16.08 -0.17 -4.72
CA ASN A 245 -16.56 1.22 -4.70
C ASN A 245 -16.30 2.02 -5.99
N GLY A 246 -15.58 1.47 -6.96
CA GLY A 246 -15.31 2.11 -8.26
C GLY A 246 -14.44 3.37 -8.20
N VAL A 247 -13.82 3.70 -7.06
CA VAL A 247 -13.01 4.92 -6.89
C VAL A 247 -11.80 4.92 -7.82
N VAL A 248 -11.16 3.76 -8.00
CA VAL A 248 -10.03 3.61 -8.93
C VAL A 248 -10.41 4.04 -10.35
N GLU A 249 -11.54 3.57 -10.86
CA GLU A 249 -12.00 3.93 -12.22
C GLU A 249 -12.38 5.39 -12.31
N LYS A 250 -13.08 5.91 -11.30
CA LYS A 250 -13.47 7.32 -11.24
C LYS A 250 -12.26 8.27 -11.27
N VAL A 251 -11.15 7.92 -10.60
CA VAL A 251 -9.96 8.78 -10.54
C VAL A 251 -9.02 8.55 -11.74
N THR A 252 -8.82 7.29 -12.14
CA THR A 252 -7.81 6.95 -13.16
C THR A 252 -8.36 6.87 -14.58
N GLY A 253 -9.69 6.81 -14.75
CA GLY A 253 -10.37 6.59 -16.03
C GLY A 253 -10.24 5.16 -16.57
N ARG A 254 -9.75 4.21 -15.76
CA ARG A 254 -9.56 2.80 -16.13
C ARG A 254 -10.13 1.89 -15.05
N PRO A 255 -10.76 0.76 -15.42
CA PRO A 255 -11.24 -0.21 -14.44
C PRO A 255 -10.12 -0.67 -13.49
N ALA A 256 -10.49 -0.92 -12.22
CA ALA A 256 -9.58 -1.54 -11.26
C ALA A 256 -9.16 -2.94 -11.74
N ARG A 257 -7.91 -3.31 -11.48
CA ARG A 257 -7.39 -4.63 -11.86
C ARG A 257 -7.97 -5.73 -10.98
N THR A 258 -8.22 -6.90 -11.56
CA THR A 258 -8.79 -8.07 -10.87
C THR A 258 -7.71 -8.87 -10.15
N PHE A 259 -8.13 -9.74 -9.21
CA PHE A 259 -7.17 -10.60 -8.52
C PHE A 259 -6.53 -11.63 -9.47
N VAL A 260 -7.28 -12.09 -10.48
CA VAL A 260 -6.75 -12.96 -11.56
C VAL A 260 -5.60 -12.27 -12.29
N GLN A 261 -5.78 -11.02 -12.71
CA GLN A 261 -4.72 -10.26 -13.39
C GLN A 261 -3.49 -10.10 -12.51
N TRP A 262 -3.68 -9.84 -11.22
CA TRP A 262 -2.58 -9.72 -10.27
C TRP A 262 -1.84 -11.05 -10.07
N ALA A 263 -2.57 -12.16 -9.92
CA ALA A 263 -2.00 -13.50 -9.75
C ALA A 263 -1.17 -13.92 -10.97
N GLU A 264 -1.65 -13.65 -12.19
CA GLU A 264 -0.92 -13.93 -13.43
C GLU A 264 0.38 -13.12 -13.53
N GLN A 265 0.34 -11.82 -13.19
CA GLN A 265 1.52 -10.96 -13.19
C GLN A 265 2.58 -11.41 -12.18
N ASN A 266 2.15 -11.96 -11.05
CA ASN A 266 3.01 -12.36 -9.94
C ASN A 266 3.26 -13.88 -9.88
N ALA A 267 2.83 -14.64 -10.88
CA ALA A 267 2.87 -16.11 -10.87
C ALA A 267 4.25 -16.70 -10.53
N THR A 268 5.34 -16.04 -10.94
CA THR A 268 6.70 -16.47 -10.63
C THR A 268 6.98 -16.56 -9.12
N ALA A 269 6.33 -15.72 -8.29
CA ALA A 269 6.46 -15.78 -6.84
C ALA A 269 5.82 -17.02 -6.21
N PHE A 270 5.01 -17.76 -6.97
CA PHE A 270 4.25 -18.92 -6.50
C PHE A 270 4.68 -20.24 -7.15
N ARG A 271 5.74 -20.21 -7.98
CA ARG A 271 6.37 -21.37 -8.61
C ARG A 271 7.46 -21.97 -7.73
#